data_AF-L8P4C7-F1
#
_entry.id   AF-L8P4C7-F1
#
_cell.length_a   1.000
_cell.length_b   1.000
_cell.length_c   1.000
_cell.angle_alpha   90.00
_cell.angle_beta   90.00
_cell.angle_gamma   90.00
#
_symmetry.space_group_name_H-M   'P 1'
#
loop_
_entity.id
_entity.type
_entity.pdbx_description
1 polymer ?
#
loop_
_entity_poly.entity_id
_entity_poly.type
_entity_poly.pdbx_seq_one_letter_code
_entity_poly.pdbx_strand_id
1 'polypeptide(L)'
;MGEAERGESAPRLRISFWCSNGHETQPSFASDAQVPDTWDCPRCGFPAGQDRDNPPDPPRTEPYKTHLAYVRERRSDADGEAILAEALAKLRGEI
;
A
#
# COMPACT_ATOMS: atom_id res chain seq x y z
N MET A 1 32.30 21.16 -16.44
CA MET A 1 32.13 21.90 -17.70
C MET A 1 30.91 21.33 -18.41
N GLY A 2 29.81 22.09 -18.55
CA GLY A 2 28.57 21.62 -19.21
C GLY A 2 27.26 22.12 -18.59
N GLU A 3 27.28 22.70 -17.39
CA GLU A 3 26.06 23.22 -16.74
C GLU A 3 25.79 24.69 -17.06
N ALA A 4 26.84 25.48 -17.30
CA ALA A 4 26.75 26.91 -17.61
C ALA A 4 26.24 27.22 -19.03
N GLU A 5 26.21 26.23 -19.93
CA GLU A 5 25.81 26.40 -21.34
C GLU A 5 24.37 25.91 -21.63
N ARG A 6 23.63 25.46 -20.62
CA ARG A 6 22.26 24.91 -20.77
C ARG A 6 21.15 25.97 -20.80
N GLY A 7 21.50 27.26 -20.87
CA GLY A 7 20.54 28.37 -20.84
C GLY A 7 19.92 28.58 -19.46
N GLU A 8 18.95 29.50 -19.38
CA GLU A 8 18.28 29.83 -18.12
C GLU A 8 17.33 28.72 -17.69
N SER A 9 17.32 28.39 -16.40
CA SER A 9 16.41 27.38 -15.86
C SER A 9 14.96 27.86 -15.97
N ALA A 10 14.10 26.97 -16.45
CA ALA A 10 12.66 27.25 -16.47
C ALA A 10 12.14 27.60 -15.05
N PRO A 11 11.19 28.54 -14.95
CA PRO A 11 10.53 28.88 -13.70
C PRO A 11 9.89 27.64 -13.07
N ARG A 12 10.05 27.48 -11.75
CA ARG A 12 9.63 26.30 -11.01
C ARG A 12 8.90 26.67 -9.71
N LEU A 13 7.95 25.83 -9.33
CA LEU A 13 7.15 25.94 -8.11
C LEU A 13 7.43 24.73 -7.22
N ARG A 14 7.49 24.93 -5.90
CA ARG A 14 7.48 23.83 -4.93
C ARG A 14 6.10 23.71 -4.34
N ILE A 15 5.55 22.52 -4.34
CA ILE A 15 4.19 22.25 -3.86
C ILE A 15 4.26 21.17 -2.80
N SER A 16 3.66 21.43 -1.65
CA SER A 16 3.64 20.50 -0.54
C SER A 16 2.53 19.47 -0.71
N PHE A 17 2.87 18.22 -0.40
CA PHE A 17 1.95 17.10 -0.28
C PHE A 17 2.16 16.40 1.06
N TRP A 18 1.07 16.04 1.75
CA TRP A 18 1.06 15.35 3.02
C TRP A 18 0.39 14.00 2.89
N CYS A 19 1.04 12.93 3.37
CA CYS A 19 0.42 11.61 3.48
C CYS A 19 -0.20 11.40 4.86
N SER A 20 -1.00 10.34 4.99
CA SER A 20 -1.69 9.98 6.25
C SER A 20 -0.75 9.71 7.43
N ASN A 21 0.54 9.45 7.19
CA ASN A 21 1.57 9.32 8.24
C ASN A 21 2.16 10.68 8.68
N GLY A 22 1.69 11.81 8.14
CA GLY A 22 2.16 13.15 8.48
C GLY A 22 3.46 13.57 7.78
N HIS A 23 3.96 12.80 6.81
CA HIS A 23 5.13 13.18 6.03
C HIS A 23 4.78 14.27 5.02
N GLU A 24 5.46 15.41 5.09
CA GLU A 24 5.46 16.41 4.03
C GLU A 24 6.47 16.05 2.93
N THR A 25 6.09 16.25 1.66
CA THR A 25 6.95 16.13 0.49
C THR A 25 6.77 17.38 -0.38
N GLN A 26 7.88 17.98 -0.83
CA GLN A 26 7.87 19.22 -1.64
C GLN A 26 8.56 19.03 -3.01
N PRO A 27 7.97 18.25 -3.95
CA PRO A 27 8.46 18.18 -5.32
C PRO A 27 8.45 19.56 -6.01
N SER A 28 9.38 19.73 -6.96
CA SER A 28 9.45 20.93 -7.81
C SER A 28 8.78 20.66 -9.17
N PHE A 29 7.81 21.49 -9.53
CA PHE A 29 7.13 21.47 -10.83
C PHE A 29 7.57 22.65 -11.68
N ALA A 30 7.51 22.54 -13.01
CA ALA A 30 7.57 23.72 -13.87
C ALA A 30 6.35 24.62 -13.59
N SER A 31 6.50 25.94 -13.70
CA SER A 31 5.43 26.87 -13.33
C SER A 31 4.16 26.76 -14.18
N ASP A 32 4.27 26.19 -15.37
CA ASP A 32 3.21 25.93 -16.34
C ASP A 32 2.73 24.47 -16.34
N ALA A 33 3.32 23.62 -15.51
CA ALA A 33 2.91 22.22 -15.41
C ALA A 33 1.59 22.08 -14.64
N GLN A 34 0.73 21.18 -15.10
CA GLN A 34 -0.42 20.74 -14.33
C GLN A 34 0.07 19.95 -13.11
N VAL A 35 -0.34 20.40 -11.93
CA VAL A 35 0.00 19.77 -10.66
C VAL A 35 -0.99 18.63 -10.39
N PRO A 36 -0.52 17.41 -10.06
CA PRO A 36 -1.43 16.32 -9.73
C PRO A 36 -2.09 16.55 -8.36
N ASP A 37 -3.27 15.94 -8.18
CA ASP A 37 -3.99 15.98 -6.89
C ASP A 37 -3.27 15.17 -5.80
N THR A 38 -2.59 14.08 -6.22
CA THR A 38 -1.86 13.18 -5.32
C THR A 38 -0.42 12.98 -5.75
N TRP A 39 0.46 12.74 -4.77
CA TRP A 39 1.87 12.44 -4.96
C TRP A 39 2.30 11.23 -4.15
N ASP A 40 3.19 10.39 -4.66
CA ASP A 40 3.75 9.28 -3.89
C ASP A 40 4.72 9.78 -2.83
N CYS A 41 4.43 9.49 -1.56
CA CYS A 41 5.33 9.83 -0.47
C CYS A 41 6.63 9.02 -0.59
N PRO A 42 7.81 9.66 -0.76
CA PRO A 42 9.07 8.94 -0.93
C PRO A 42 9.53 8.20 0.34
N ARG A 43 8.89 8.46 1.49
CA ARG A 43 9.22 7.82 2.77
C ARG A 43 8.45 6.54 3.03
N CYS A 44 7.18 6.47 2.65
CA CYS A 44 6.33 5.31 2.97
C CYS A 44 5.54 4.75 1.78
N GLY A 45 5.61 5.36 0.59
CA GLY A 45 4.88 4.93 -0.60
C GLY A 45 3.36 5.12 -0.52
N PHE A 46 2.87 5.88 0.47
CA PHE A 46 1.45 6.21 0.54
C PHE A 46 1.14 7.42 -0.33
N PRO A 47 -0.10 7.51 -0.85
CA PRO A 47 -0.55 8.72 -1.51
C PRO A 47 -0.51 9.90 -0.52
N ALA A 48 -0.03 11.03 -1.01
CA ALA A 48 0.03 12.30 -0.32
C ALA A 48 -0.80 13.33 -1.09
N GLY A 49 -1.55 14.19 -0.41
CA GLY A 49 -2.41 15.21 -1.01
C GLY A 49 -1.98 16.61 -0.59
N GLN A 50 -2.49 17.65 -1.27
CA GLN A 50 -2.12 19.04 -0.98
C GLN A 50 -2.81 19.61 0.27
N ASP A 51 -3.82 18.93 0.80
CA ASP A 51 -4.44 19.29 2.08
C ASP A 51 -3.72 18.54 3.23
N ARG A 52 -3.12 19.32 4.12
CA ARG A 52 -2.42 18.78 5.30
C ARG A 52 -3.37 18.15 6.31
N ASP A 53 -4.56 18.72 6.46
CA ASP A 53 -5.53 18.32 7.48
C ASP A 53 -6.42 17.17 6.98
N ASN A 54 -6.45 16.94 5.67
CA ASN A 54 -7.18 15.85 5.02
C ASN A 54 -6.31 15.10 3.98
N PRO A 55 -5.25 14.38 4.42
CA PRO A 55 -4.40 13.63 3.51
C PRO A 55 -5.14 12.41 2.94
N PRO A 56 -4.78 11.92 1.73
CA PRO A 56 -5.35 10.72 1.15
C PRO A 56 -5.12 9.48 2.03
N ASP A 57 -6.12 8.61 2.08
CA ASP A 57 -6.01 7.34 2.78
C ASP A 57 -5.02 6.39 2.08
N PRO A 58 -4.28 5.56 2.84
CA PRO A 58 -3.48 4.49 2.26
C PRO A 58 -4.33 3.55 1.40
N PRO A 59 -3.80 3.03 0.29
CA PRO A 59 -4.49 2.00 -0.46
C PRO A 59 -4.78 0.79 0.43
N ARG A 60 -6.03 0.33 0.41
CA ARG A 60 -6.43 -0.87 1.14
C ARG A 60 -6.04 -2.08 0.31
N THR A 61 -5.11 -2.89 0.82
CA THR A 61 -4.86 -4.22 0.25
C THR A 61 -6.01 -5.14 0.65
N GLU A 62 -6.83 -5.53 -0.32
CA GLU A 62 -7.80 -6.61 -0.09
C GLU A 62 -7.01 -7.90 0.20
N PRO A 63 -7.27 -8.58 1.32
CA PRO A 63 -6.56 -9.81 1.63
C PRO A 63 -6.86 -10.86 0.56
N TYR A 64 -5.81 -11.42 -0.03
CA TYR A 64 -5.96 -12.62 -0.85
C TYR A 64 -6.56 -13.74 0.01
N LYS A 65 -7.35 -14.61 -0.64
CA LYS A 65 -7.92 -15.77 0.05
C LYS A 65 -6.81 -16.69 0.56
N THR A 66 -6.82 -16.97 1.86
CA THR A 66 -5.85 -17.88 2.50
C THR A 66 -6.13 -19.34 2.15
N HIS A 67 -5.14 -20.23 2.33
CA HIS A 67 -5.34 -21.67 2.18
C HIS A 67 -6.49 -22.20 3.04
N LEU A 68 -6.58 -21.73 4.29
CA LEU A 68 -7.68 -22.09 5.20
C LEU A 68 -9.03 -21.62 4.67
N ALA A 69 -9.11 -20.41 4.12
CA ALA A 69 -10.34 -19.90 3.53
C ALA A 69 -10.79 -20.79 2.35
N TYR A 70 -9.87 -21.22 1.48
CA TYR A 70 -10.21 -22.19 0.42
C TYR A 70 -10.68 -23.55 0.97
N VAL A 71 -10.13 -24.01 2.10
CA VAL A 71 -10.59 -25.26 2.74
C VAL A 71 -12.01 -25.09 3.26
N ARG A 72 -12.31 -23.97 3.93
CA ARG A 72 -13.63 -23.67 4.52
C ARG A 72 -14.75 -23.49 3.50
N GLU A 73 -14.43 -23.24 2.23
CA GLU A 73 -15.45 -23.21 1.17
C GLU A 73 -15.97 -24.58 0.76
N ARG A 74 -15.21 -25.64 1.04
CA ARG A 74 -15.53 -27.02 0.65
C ARG A 74 -15.65 -27.99 1.83
N ARG A 75 -15.33 -27.53 3.05
CA ARG A 75 -15.39 -28.30 4.29
C ARG A 75 -16.08 -27.46 5.35
N SER A 76 -17.06 -28.06 6.00
CA SER A 76 -17.68 -27.52 7.20
C SER A 76 -16.75 -27.66 8.40
N ASP A 77 -17.08 -26.96 9.50
CA ASP A 77 -16.36 -27.13 10.76
C ASP A 77 -16.44 -28.59 11.27
N ALA A 78 -17.58 -29.26 11.03
CA ALA A 78 -17.76 -30.68 11.38
C ALA A 78 -16.82 -31.60 10.57
N ASP A 79 -16.60 -31.33 9.28
CA ASP A 79 -15.63 -32.08 8.47
C ASP A 79 -14.20 -31.86 8.98
N GLY A 80 -13.90 -30.64 9.43
CA GLY A 80 -12.61 -30.30 10.03
C GLY A 80 -12.36 -31.09 11.32
N GLU A 81 -13.35 -31.15 12.20
CA GLU A 81 -13.28 -31.92 13.45
C GLU A 81 -13.09 -33.41 13.19
N ALA A 82 -13.81 -33.97 12.20
CA ALA A 82 -13.67 -35.37 11.82
C ALA A 82 -12.26 -35.71 11.31
N ILE A 83 -11.68 -34.87 10.45
CA ILE A 83 -10.30 -35.04 9.96
C ILE A 83 -9.30 -34.96 11.13
N LEU A 84 -9.48 -34.01 12.03
CA LEU A 84 -8.61 -33.85 13.19
C LEU A 84 -8.68 -35.07 14.11
N ALA A 85 -9.88 -35.56 14.40
CA ALA A 85 -10.08 -36.76 15.21
C ALA A 85 -9.42 -38.00 14.57
N GLU A 86 -9.58 -38.20 13.27
CA GLU A 86 -8.92 -39.29 12.53
C GLU A 86 -7.39 -39.20 12.62
N ALA A 87 -6.82 -38.01 12.43
CA ALA A 87 -5.38 -37.79 12.50
C ALA A 87 -4.83 -38.03 13.92
N LEU A 88 -5.56 -37.61 14.95
CA LEU A 88 -5.19 -37.83 16.35
C LEU A 88 -5.24 -39.31 16.73
N ALA A 89 -6.27 -40.04 16.29
CA ALA A 89 -6.40 -41.46 16.58
C ALA A 89 -5.27 -42.27 15.91
N LYS A 90 -4.87 -41.93 14.67
CA LYS A 90 -3.67 -42.51 14.02
C LYS A 90 -2.39 -42.20 14.80
N LEU A 91 -2.22 -40.97 15.27
CA LEU A 91 -1.05 -40.56 16.05
C LEU A 91 -0.96 -41.33 17.38
N ARG A 92 -2.10 -41.69 17.97
CA ARG A 92 -2.20 -42.46 19.21
C ARG A 92 -2.13 -43.98 19.01
N GLY A 93 -2.20 -44.46 17.76
CA GLY A 93 -2.26 -45.90 17.45
C GLY A 93 -3.60 -46.54 17.78
N GLU A 94 -4.67 -45.75 17.85
CA GLU A 94 -6.05 -46.21 18.07
C GLU A 94 -6.70 -46.73 16.77
N ILE A 95 -6.04 -46.48 15.63
CA ILE A 95 -6.31 -46.97 14.27
C ILE A 95 -5.01 -47.05 13.47
#